data_AF-A0A2K0VU08-F1
#
_entry.id   AF-A0A2K0VU08-F1
#
_cell.length_a   1.000
_cell.length_b   1.000
_cell.length_c   1.000
_cell.angle_alpha   90.00
_cell.angle_beta   90.00
_cell.angle_gamma   90.00
#
_symmetry.space_group_name_H-M   'P 1'
#
loop_
_entity.id
_entity.type
_entity.pdbx_description
1 polymer ?
#
loop_
_entity_poly.entity_id
_entity_poly.type
_entity_poly.pdbx_seq_one_letter_code
_entity_poly.pdbx_strand_id
1 'polypeptide(L)'
;MVDRLELRQDQEKAIRGDGVPRLLEDRDSRAALIRGVRLHYHLAMSEPVKRLNSSMPLVARARNARRIMSNDIPERMTVEEQPYCIWHPDMAIEDTYRSLASKFPDMRYKVGRACAAAGYQALYQELDLLPEVSIAEEARESETDGGETHL
;
A
#
# COMPACT_ATOMS: atom_id res chain seq x y z
N MET A 1 16.03 -20.24 22.65
CA MET A 1 16.08 -20.59 21.22
C MET A 1 14.64 -20.77 20.77
N VAL A 2 14.13 -19.91 19.88
CA VAL A 2 12.75 -20.02 19.38
C VAL A 2 12.70 -21.23 18.43
N ASP A 3 11.71 -22.10 18.60
CA ASP A 3 11.51 -23.25 17.72
C ASP A 3 11.10 -22.77 16.31
N ARG A 4 11.68 -23.40 15.28
CA ARG A 4 11.38 -23.11 13.87
C ARG A 4 9.92 -23.35 13.53
N LEU A 5 9.27 -24.31 14.19
CA LEU A 5 7.83 -24.54 14.01
C LEU A 5 7.00 -23.39 14.56
N GLU A 6 7.32 -22.92 15.76
CA GLU A 6 6.65 -21.76 16.36
C GLU A 6 6.84 -20.49 15.53
N LEU A 7 8.04 -20.27 14.98
CA LEU A 7 8.32 -19.12 14.14
C LEU A 7 7.45 -19.12 12.87
N ARG A 8 7.27 -20.28 12.23
CA ARG A 8 6.38 -20.41 11.07
C ARG A 8 4.92 -20.16 11.41
N GLN A 9 4.45 -20.65 12.55
CA GLN A 9 3.07 -20.39 12.99
C GLN A 9 2.82 -18.89 13.24
N ASP A 10 3.80 -18.19 13.80
CA ASP A 10 3.74 -16.73 13.97
C ASP A 10 3.68 -15.99 12.63
N GLN A 11 4.51 -16.40 11.67
CA GLN A 11 4.52 -15.85 10.31
C GLN A 11 3.16 -16.06 9.61
N GLU A 12 2.58 -17.27 9.71
CA GLU A 12 1.28 -17.58 9.14
C GLU A 12 0.15 -16.73 9.75
N LYS A 13 0.13 -16.60 11.08
CA LYS A 13 -0.83 -15.72 11.78
C LYS A 13 -0.69 -14.27 11.31
N ALA A 14 0.53 -13.80 11.14
CA ALA A 14 0.76 -12.44 10.67
C ALA A 14 0.24 -12.23 9.25
N ILE A 15 0.50 -13.15 8.32
CA ILE A 15 -0.01 -13.10 6.95
C ILE A 15 -1.55 -13.07 6.92
N ARG A 16 -2.20 -13.84 7.81
CA ARG A 16 -3.66 -13.89 7.95
C ARG A 16 -4.27 -12.67 8.66
N GLY A 17 -3.45 -11.77 9.19
CA GLY A 17 -3.95 -10.60 9.92
C GLY A 17 -4.27 -10.88 11.38
N ASP A 18 -3.93 -12.05 11.90
CA ASP A 18 -4.34 -12.55 13.21
C ASP A 18 -3.37 -12.14 14.34
N GLY A 19 -2.22 -11.58 14.00
CA GLY A 19 -1.25 -11.15 15.01
C GLY A 19 0.04 -10.55 14.48
N VAL A 20 0.90 -10.12 15.40
CA VAL A 20 2.26 -9.64 15.12
C VAL A 20 3.25 -10.73 15.51
N PRO A 21 4.23 -11.10 14.65
CA PRO A 21 5.23 -12.10 15.00
C PRO A 21 6.06 -11.69 16.22
N ARG A 22 6.42 -12.66 17.07
CA ARG A 22 7.20 -12.40 18.29
C ARG A 22 8.65 -11.96 17.99
N LEU A 23 9.24 -12.43 16.89
CA LEU A 23 10.64 -12.16 16.53
C LEU A 23 10.75 -11.31 15.26
N LEU A 24 10.80 -9.98 15.40
CA LEU A 24 10.91 -9.05 14.26
C LEU A 24 12.34 -8.84 13.77
N GLU A 25 13.34 -9.46 14.40
CA GLU A 25 14.72 -9.51 13.87
C GLU A 25 14.82 -10.44 12.66
N ASP A 26 13.97 -11.46 12.62
CA ASP A 26 13.86 -12.40 11.51
C ASP A 26 13.24 -11.73 10.27
N ARG A 27 13.88 -11.94 9.12
CA ARG A 27 13.49 -11.32 7.85
C ARG A 27 12.10 -11.79 7.41
N ASP A 28 11.82 -13.07 7.54
CA ASP A 28 10.57 -13.67 7.06
C ASP A 28 9.39 -13.25 7.94
N SER A 29 9.63 -13.13 9.25
CA SER A 29 8.67 -12.56 10.21
C SER A 29 8.32 -11.11 9.90
N ARG A 30 9.32 -10.26 9.58
CA ARG A 30 9.03 -8.89 9.12
C ARG A 30 8.24 -8.87 7.82
N ALA A 31 8.59 -9.70 6.86
CA ALA A 31 7.89 -9.79 5.58
C ALA A 31 6.43 -10.25 5.77
N ALA A 32 6.21 -11.26 6.61
CA ALA A 32 4.90 -11.75 7.00
C ALA A 32 4.04 -10.65 7.65
N LEU A 33 4.62 -9.89 8.59
CA LEU A 33 3.94 -8.75 9.19
C LEU A 33 3.57 -7.67 8.17
N ILE A 34 4.52 -7.27 7.30
CA ILE A 34 4.28 -6.26 6.25
C ILE A 34 3.15 -6.72 5.33
N ARG A 35 3.16 -7.99 4.92
CA ARG A 35 2.09 -8.57 4.10
C ARG A 35 0.75 -8.53 4.83
N GLY A 36 0.72 -8.97 6.09
CA GLY A 36 -0.47 -8.93 6.93
C GLY A 36 -1.06 -7.53 7.06
N VAL A 37 -0.24 -6.55 7.43
CA VAL A 37 -0.63 -5.14 7.56
C VAL A 37 -1.18 -4.58 6.25
N ARG A 38 -0.59 -4.93 5.10
CA ARG A 38 -1.08 -4.48 3.79
C ARG A 38 -2.42 -5.11 3.40
N LEU A 39 -2.68 -6.35 3.80
CA LEU A 39 -3.90 -7.06 3.42
C LEU A 39 -5.07 -6.78 4.37
N HIS A 40 -4.79 -6.54 5.65
CA HIS A 40 -5.82 -6.57 6.69
C HIS A 40 -5.94 -5.21 7.40
N TYR A 41 -7.04 -4.50 7.15
CA TYR A 41 -7.27 -3.17 7.73
C TYR A 41 -7.32 -3.20 9.26
N HIS A 42 -7.96 -4.21 9.87
CA HIS A 42 -8.03 -4.33 11.33
C HIS A 42 -6.64 -4.49 11.95
N LEU A 43 -5.77 -5.30 11.34
CA LEU A 43 -4.38 -5.45 11.80
C LEU A 43 -3.61 -4.14 11.64
N ALA A 44 -3.75 -3.45 10.50
CA ALA A 44 -3.09 -2.16 10.26
C ALA A 44 -3.49 -1.07 11.29
N MET A 45 -4.70 -1.16 11.84
CA MET A 45 -5.21 -0.23 12.85
C MET A 45 -5.01 -0.71 14.29
N SER A 46 -4.50 -1.93 14.48
CA SER A 46 -4.22 -2.50 15.79
C SER A 46 -3.14 -1.73 16.55
N GLU A 47 -3.27 -1.72 17.88
CA GLU A 47 -2.33 -1.02 18.75
C GLU A 47 -0.87 -1.53 18.64
N PRO A 48 -0.60 -2.85 18.54
CA PRO A 48 0.75 -3.34 18.29
C PRO A 48 1.39 -2.76 17.04
N VAL A 49 0.65 -2.69 15.92
CA VAL A 49 1.16 -2.13 14.65
C VAL A 49 1.37 -0.62 14.75
N LYS A 50 0.47 0.10 15.42
CA LYS A 50 0.64 1.55 15.69
C LYS A 50 1.90 1.86 16.50
N ARG A 51 2.26 1.02 17.48
CA ARG A 51 3.52 1.19 18.23
C ARG A 51 4.75 0.94 17.37
N LEU A 52 4.71 -0.09 16.52
CA LEU A 52 5.82 -0.41 15.60
C LEU A 52 6.02 0.66 14.52
N ASN A 53 4.95 1.34 14.11
CA ASN A 53 4.98 2.44 13.14
C ASN A 53 6.09 3.47 13.45
N SER A 54 6.26 3.84 14.73
CA SER A 54 7.20 4.87 15.16
C SER A 54 8.67 4.45 15.09
N SER A 55 8.97 3.15 15.08
CA SER A 55 10.35 2.62 15.09
C SER A 55 10.72 1.84 13.83
N MET A 56 9.73 1.52 12.98
CA MET A 56 9.92 0.70 11.78
C MET A 56 9.26 1.35 10.56
N PRO A 57 10.00 2.14 9.75
CA PRO A 57 9.46 2.80 8.56
C PRO A 57 8.80 1.86 7.54
N LEU A 58 9.25 0.59 7.47
CA LEU A 58 8.61 -0.41 6.61
C LEU A 58 7.20 -0.79 7.07
N VAL A 59 6.97 -0.85 8.39
CA VAL A 59 5.63 -1.07 8.97
C VAL A 59 4.76 0.17 8.76
N ALA A 60 5.34 1.36 8.94
CA ALA A 60 4.68 2.63 8.65
C ALA A 60 4.18 2.70 7.21
N ARG A 61 5.05 2.40 6.26
CA ARG A 61 4.74 2.35 4.83
C ARG A 61 3.61 1.35 4.52
N ALA A 62 3.68 0.14 5.08
CA ALA A 62 2.64 -0.87 4.90
C ALA A 62 1.29 -0.41 5.44
N ARG A 63 1.30 0.20 6.63
CA ARG A 63 0.10 0.73 7.29
C ARG A 63 -0.50 1.89 6.50
N ASN A 64 0.32 2.83 6.03
CA ASN A 64 -0.13 3.96 5.22
C ASN A 64 -0.76 3.50 3.91
N ALA A 65 -0.17 2.50 3.25
CA ALA A 65 -0.79 1.89 2.06
C ALA A 65 -2.20 1.38 2.37
N ARG A 66 -2.34 0.58 3.44
CA ARG A 66 -3.64 -0.02 3.80
C ARG A 66 -4.69 1.03 4.17
N ARG A 67 -4.28 2.11 4.83
CA ARG A 67 -5.17 3.24 5.14
C ARG A 67 -5.66 3.94 3.88
N ILE A 68 -4.76 4.27 2.95
CA ILE A 68 -5.10 4.89 1.66
C ILE A 68 -6.08 4.01 0.88
N MET A 69 -5.80 2.71 0.77
CA MET A 69 -6.68 1.71 0.14
C MET A 69 -8.02 1.52 0.85
N SER A 70 -8.22 2.16 1.98
CA SER A 70 -9.48 2.17 2.75
C SER A 70 -10.06 3.59 2.86
N ASN A 71 -9.71 4.49 1.93
CA ASN A 71 -10.16 5.89 1.87
C ASN A 71 -9.76 6.74 3.08
N ASP A 72 -8.71 6.36 3.80
CA ASP A 72 -8.18 7.06 4.97
C ASP A 72 -6.77 7.60 4.67
N ILE A 73 -6.67 8.90 4.38
CA ILE A 73 -5.39 9.54 4.05
C ILE A 73 -4.65 9.88 5.35
N PRO A 74 -3.41 9.39 5.55
CA PRO A 74 -2.62 9.76 6.71
C PRO A 74 -2.45 11.27 6.88
N GLU A 75 -2.38 11.73 8.13
CA GLU A 75 -2.15 13.14 8.40
C GLU A 75 -0.79 13.62 7.89
N ARG A 76 0.23 12.78 8.11
CA ARG A 76 1.62 12.98 7.72
C ARG A 76 2.22 11.65 7.25
N MET A 77 3.18 11.74 6.35
CA MET A 77 4.04 10.64 5.90
C MET A 77 5.40 11.22 5.54
N THR A 78 6.49 10.63 6.04
CA THR A 78 7.82 10.93 5.49
C THR A 78 7.99 10.25 4.13
N VAL A 79 9.00 10.63 3.35
CA VAL A 79 9.28 10.01 2.04
C VAL A 79 9.48 8.49 2.16
N GLU A 80 10.11 8.04 3.24
CA GLU A 80 10.34 6.62 3.53
C GLU A 80 9.04 5.88 3.89
N GLU A 81 8.04 6.59 4.39
CA GLU A 81 6.74 6.02 4.77
C GLU A 81 5.71 6.08 3.63
N GLN A 82 6.03 6.75 2.52
CA GLN A 82 5.16 6.79 1.36
C GLN A 82 5.14 5.43 0.65
N PRO A 83 3.97 4.79 0.51
CA PRO A 83 3.85 3.50 -0.16
C PRO A 83 3.98 3.63 -1.67
N TYR A 84 4.55 2.59 -2.29
CA TYR A 84 4.64 2.47 -3.74
C TYR A 84 3.33 1.97 -4.36
N CYS A 85 2.79 0.85 -3.84
CA CYS A 85 1.52 0.27 -4.29
C CYS A 85 0.39 0.64 -3.30
N ILE A 86 -0.64 1.32 -3.82
CA ILE A 86 -1.81 1.85 -3.10
C ILE A 86 -3.15 1.45 -3.75
N TRP A 87 -3.15 0.41 -4.58
CA TRP A 87 -4.33 -0.09 -5.32
C TRP A 87 -4.57 -1.60 -5.16
N HIS A 88 -3.76 -2.30 -4.36
CA HIS A 88 -3.91 -3.73 -4.09
C HIS A 88 -3.70 -4.06 -2.60
N PRO A 89 -4.63 -4.80 -1.95
CA PRO A 89 -5.69 -5.60 -2.57
C PRO A 89 -6.98 -4.84 -2.93
N ASP A 90 -7.14 -3.63 -2.40
CA ASP A 90 -8.32 -2.80 -2.67
C ASP A 90 -7.88 -1.46 -3.24
N MET A 91 -8.76 -0.87 -4.03
CA MET A 91 -8.58 0.47 -4.59
C MET A 91 -9.35 1.49 -3.76
N ALA A 92 -8.75 2.66 -3.59
CA ALA A 92 -9.46 3.80 -3.04
C ALA A 92 -10.42 4.37 -4.08
N ILE A 93 -11.41 5.15 -3.64
CA ILE A 93 -12.25 5.94 -4.54
C ILE A 93 -11.43 7.07 -5.17
N GLU A 94 -11.81 7.50 -6.37
CA GLU A 94 -11.10 8.53 -7.14
C GLU A 94 -10.84 9.81 -6.33
N ASP A 95 -11.81 10.29 -5.54
CA ASP A 95 -11.66 11.48 -4.68
C ASP A 95 -10.59 11.33 -3.59
N THR A 96 -10.38 10.11 -3.10
CA THR A 96 -9.29 9.83 -2.15
C THR A 96 -7.94 10.03 -2.84
N TYR A 97 -7.80 9.51 -4.05
CA TYR A 97 -6.56 9.67 -4.81
C TYR A 97 -6.29 11.12 -5.22
N ARG A 98 -7.34 11.87 -5.60
CA ARG A 98 -7.27 13.31 -5.84
C ARG A 98 -6.78 14.06 -4.60
N SER A 99 -7.38 13.79 -3.45
CA SER A 99 -6.99 14.38 -2.16
C SER A 99 -5.57 13.98 -1.76
N LEU A 100 -5.17 12.73 -2.04
CA LEU A 100 -3.83 12.24 -1.74
C LEU A 100 -2.76 12.95 -2.59
N ALA A 101 -3.00 13.11 -3.89
CA ALA A 101 -2.10 13.82 -4.80
C ALA A 101 -1.96 15.30 -4.44
N SER A 102 -3.05 15.94 -3.99
CA SER A 102 -3.02 17.32 -3.49
C SER A 102 -2.23 17.46 -2.19
N LYS A 103 -2.47 16.55 -1.23
CA LYS A 103 -1.83 16.62 0.09
C LYS A 103 -0.36 16.17 0.09
N PHE A 104 -0.01 15.20 -0.76
CA PHE A 104 1.34 14.66 -0.90
C PHE A 104 1.77 14.69 -2.37
N PRO A 105 2.29 15.84 -2.87
CA PRO A 105 2.67 15.99 -4.27
C PRO A 105 3.68 14.95 -4.78
N ASP A 106 4.60 14.48 -3.93
CA ASP A 106 5.57 13.41 -4.24
C ASP A 106 4.91 12.05 -4.52
N MET A 107 3.61 11.92 -4.24
CA MET A 107 2.83 10.73 -4.51
C MET A 107 2.06 10.76 -5.83
N ARG A 108 2.10 11.86 -6.60
CA ARG A 108 1.35 11.99 -7.88
C ARG A 108 1.58 10.82 -8.85
N TYR A 109 2.81 10.35 -9.01
CA TYR A 109 3.11 9.19 -9.88
C TYR A 109 2.54 7.87 -9.32
N LYS A 110 2.58 7.65 -7.99
CA LYS A 110 1.98 6.46 -7.37
C LYS A 110 0.45 6.50 -7.48
N VAL A 111 -0.13 7.70 -7.42
CA VAL A 111 -1.55 7.93 -7.70
C VAL A 111 -1.87 7.64 -9.17
N GLY A 112 -1.05 8.11 -10.11
CA GLY A 112 -1.23 7.82 -11.54
C GLY A 112 -1.26 6.31 -11.85
N ARG A 113 -0.39 5.53 -11.20
CA ARG A 113 -0.44 4.07 -11.29
C ARG A 113 -1.70 3.45 -10.69
N ALA A 114 -2.18 4.00 -9.58
CA ALA A 114 -3.46 3.58 -9.01
C ALA A 114 -4.63 3.91 -9.94
N CYS A 115 -4.60 5.06 -10.62
CA CYS A 115 -5.61 5.43 -11.62
C CYS A 115 -5.57 4.48 -12.83
N ALA A 116 -4.38 4.14 -13.32
CA ALA A 116 -4.20 3.14 -14.37
C ALA A 116 -4.80 1.78 -13.98
N ALA A 117 -4.51 1.32 -12.75
CA ALA A 117 -5.06 0.08 -12.24
C ALA A 117 -6.58 0.12 -12.02
N ALA A 118 -7.13 1.27 -11.62
CA ALA A 118 -8.54 1.45 -11.28
C ALA A 118 -9.42 1.95 -12.42
N GLY A 119 -8.85 2.31 -13.58
CA GLY A 119 -9.59 2.90 -14.70
C GLY A 119 -10.02 4.36 -14.48
N TYR A 120 -9.40 5.10 -13.55
CA TYR A 120 -9.73 6.50 -13.27
C TYR A 120 -9.07 7.46 -14.27
N GLN A 121 -9.55 7.43 -15.51
CA GLN A 121 -8.98 8.20 -16.61
C GLN A 121 -9.07 9.72 -16.40
N ALA A 122 -10.17 10.21 -15.83
CA ALA A 122 -10.37 11.63 -15.57
C ALA A 122 -9.30 12.16 -14.60
N LEU A 123 -9.16 11.53 -13.43
CA LEU A 123 -8.09 11.89 -12.51
C LEU A 123 -6.71 11.71 -13.12
N TYR A 124 -6.46 10.65 -13.89
CA TYR A 124 -5.16 10.46 -14.54
C TYR A 124 -4.75 11.65 -15.43
N GLN A 125 -5.70 12.16 -16.23
CA GLN A 125 -5.48 13.34 -17.07
C GLN A 125 -5.24 14.60 -16.23
N GLU A 126 -5.98 14.78 -15.15
CA GLU A 126 -5.80 15.92 -14.23
C GLU A 126 -4.44 15.91 -13.51
N LEU A 127 -3.83 14.73 -13.32
CA LEU A 127 -2.50 14.62 -12.74
C LEU A 127 -1.39 15.14 -13.66
N ASP A 128 -1.66 15.35 -14.96
CA ASP A 128 -0.72 15.92 -15.94
C ASP A 128 0.71 15.32 -15.80
N LEU A 129 0.78 13.99 -15.74
CA LEU A 129 2.03 13.27 -15.56
C LEU A 129 2.78 13.20 -16.88
N LEU A 130 4.11 13.29 -16.82
CA LEU A 130 4.93 12.96 -17.97
C LEU A 130 4.75 11.46 -18.30
N PRO A 131 4.74 11.08 -19.59
CA PRO A 131 4.54 9.70 -19.98
C PRO A 131 5.56 8.76 -19.32
N GLU A 132 5.06 7.77 -18.58
CA GLU A 132 5.88 6.71 -17.99
C GLU A 132 5.39 5.34 -18.45
N VAL A 133 6.31 4.55 -19.03
CA VAL A 133 6.02 3.19 -19.53
C VAL A 133 5.39 2.32 -18.46
N SER A 134 5.85 2.41 -17.20
CA SER A 134 5.31 1.59 -16.10
C SER A 134 3.84 1.87 -15.75
N ILE A 135 3.33 3.07 -16.08
CA ILE A 135 1.92 3.40 -15.90
C ILE A 135 1.08 2.83 -17.06
N ALA A 136 1.58 2.97 -18.29
CA ALA A 136 0.93 2.45 -19.48
C ALA A 136 0.75 0.92 -19.43
N GLU A 137 1.79 0.20 -19.00
CA GLU A 137 1.72 -1.26 -18.84
C GLU A 137 0.72 -1.66 -17.75
N GLU A 138 0.68 -0.96 -16.61
CA GLU A 138 -0.31 -1.26 -15.55
C GLU A 138 -1.75 -1.06 -16.05
N ALA A 139 -2.01 -0.01 -16.85
CA ALA A 139 -3.34 0.23 -17.44
C ALA A 139 -3.75 -0.91 -18.38
N ARG A 140 -2.80 -1.38 -19.20
CA ARG A 140 -3.01 -2.47 -20.16
C ARG A 140 -3.26 -3.80 -19.48
N GLU A 141 -2.51 -4.12 -18.43
CA GLU A 141 -2.66 -5.36 -17.66
C GLU A 141 -3.94 -5.39 -16.82
N SER A 142 -4.49 -4.21 -16.48
CA SER A 142 -5.71 -4.11 -15.66
C SER A 142 -7.01 -4.26 -16.46
N GLU A 143 -6.94 -4.43 -17.78
CA GLU A 143 -8.09 -4.59 -18.70
C GLU A 143 -9.17 -3.48 -18.53
N THR A 144 -8.74 -2.27 -18.15
CA THR A 144 -9.65 -1.13 -17.98
C THR A 144 -9.84 -0.40 -19.31
N ASP A 145 -10.95 0.31 -19.48
CA ASP A 145 -11.22 1.16 -20.66
C ASP A 145 -10.06 2.13 -20.96
N GLY A 146 -9.35 2.59 -19.92
CA GLY A 146 -8.16 3.44 -20.06
C GLY A 146 -6.97 2.77 -20.74
N GLY A 147 -6.85 1.44 -20.65
CA GLY A 147 -5.80 0.62 -21.26
C GLY A 147 -6.04 0.23 -22.73
N GLU A 148 -7.26 0.39 -23.24
CA GLU A 148 -7.59 0.12 -24.65
C GLU A 148 -7.19 1.27 -25.59
N THR A 149 -6.96 2.46 -25.03
CA THR A 149 -6.55 3.65 -25.79
C THR A 149 -5.12 3.44 -26.32
N HIS A 150 -4.99 3.18 -27.62
CA HIS A 150 -3.69 3.18 -28.30
C HIS A 150 -3.03 4.55 -28.10
N LEU A 151 -1.98 4.60 -27.28
CA LEU A 151 -1.04 5.72 -27.17
C LEU A 151 -0.39 6.02 -28.53
#